data_AF-A4YS57-F1
#
_entry.id   AF-A4YS57-F1
#
_cell.length_a   1.000
_cell.length_b   1.000
_cell.length_c   1.000
_cell.angle_alpha   90.00
_cell.angle_beta   90.00
_cell.angle_gamma   90.00
#
_symmetry.space_group_name_H-M   'P 1'
#
loop_
_entity.id
_entity.type
_entity.pdbx_description
1 polymer ?
#
loop_
_entity_poly.entity_id
_entity_poly.type
_entity_poly.pdbx_seq_one_letter_code
_entity_poly.pdbx_strand_id
1 'polypeptide(L)'
;MTPGARPPARATHAHLPGLRDTMLGFRSRKTDHQEVSPTFDNAALEAFQDALAQCLDDWAEGRLNRDLADIDAAALRAKLKPQLVEAMHRLSNALASRASQDLDSIVDLCINSNEASISAARLIGASNNQSERCQSLASASVQMQASVQTISATSTAAADEAAATRRAVEESVTAVRGTLQTMNGIASSVRDTSSKIADLSAASAEIGSIVGTIDAIANQTNLLALNATIEAARAGEFGKGFAVVAAEVKNLSQQTTKATEDIKGRIERLQAEMSGIVEAMAGGAKAVEVGMTEMTNLAQTIDQAGARTATVSAKMDEISGILAEQTAATDEVAQGITLIADLATANANEVMSLADTMGRTDSKVGKMLGDISKLALDNQVVRLAKADHVIWKKRLIDMSVGRLQLRADELSDHHNCRLGKWYYGEDGRRFAGDAAFRRLERPHEAVHRHGKEAARLFSSGRIDEALNEIGKVEIASSEVLAALDDIKT
;
A
#
# COMPACT_ATOMS: atom_id res chain seq x y z
N MET A 1 6.96 -44.98 -26.44
CA MET A 1 8.31 -45.17 -26.98
C MET A 1 9.26 -45.39 -25.82
N THR A 2 9.54 -46.65 -25.52
CA THR A 2 10.65 -47.21 -24.72
C THR A 2 12.00 -47.03 -25.47
N PRO A 3 13.18 -47.52 -25.00
CA PRO A 3 13.59 -48.10 -23.69
C PRO A 3 15.01 -47.72 -23.17
N GLY A 4 15.31 -48.15 -21.93
CA GLY A 4 16.58 -48.79 -21.52
C GLY A 4 17.70 -47.87 -20.99
N ALA A 5 18.45 -48.20 -19.94
CA ALA A 5 18.89 -49.52 -19.49
C ALA A 5 19.26 -49.57 -17.99
N ARG A 6 18.98 -50.72 -17.35
CA ARG A 6 19.70 -51.25 -16.16
C ARG A 6 20.99 -51.94 -16.64
N PRO A 7 22.08 -52.01 -15.84
CA PRO A 7 22.30 -53.15 -14.91
C PRO A 7 23.26 -52.80 -13.71
N PRO A 8 23.81 -53.76 -12.92
CA PRO A 8 23.25 -54.98 -12.33
C PRO A 8 23.38 -55.03 -10.79
N ALA A 9 22.74 -56.04 -10.19
CA ALA A 9 22.96 -56.47 -8.80
C ALA A 9 24.07 -57.52 -8.70
N ARG A 10 24.90 -57.48 -7.63
CA ARG A 10 25.17 -58.59 -6.69
C ARG A 10 26.37 -58.34 -5.77
N ALA A 11 26.15 -58.71 -4.50
CA ALA A 11 27.10 -59.24 -3.50
C ALA A 11 28.25 -58.32 -3.08
N THR A 12 28.55 -58.12 -1.79
CA THR A 12 28.92 -59.17 -0.85
C THR A 12 28.72 -58.73 0.60
N HIS A 13 28.20 -59.64 1.43
CA HIS A 13 28.37 -59.58 2.88
C HIS A 13 29.86 -59.64 3.21
N ALA A 14 30.42 -58.55 3.73
CA ALA A 14 31.71 -58.59 4.41
C ALA A 14 31.47 -59.12 5.84
N HIS A 15 31.49 -60.43 5.95
CA HIS A 15 31.76 -61.16 7.19
C HIS A 15 33.12 -60.66 7.72
N LEU A 16 33.15 -59.98 8.87
CA LEU A 16 34.39 -59.76 9.62
C LEU A 16 34.72 -61.07 10.38
N PRO A 17 35.80 -61.78 10.04
CA PRO A 17 36.26 -62.92 10.81
C PRO A 17 37.33 -62.49 11.82
N GLY A 18 37.33 -63.12 13.01
CA GLY A 18 38.52 -63.17 13.86
C GLY A 18 38.51 -62.30 15.12
N LEU A 19 37.61 -62.59 16.05
CA LEU A 19 37.76 -62.21 17.48
C LEU A 19 37.38 -63.40 18.37
N ARG A 20 37.87 -64.60 18.03
CA ARG A 20 37.68 -65.80 18.86
C ARG A 20 38.94 -66.65 19.08
N ASP A 21 40.09 -66.29 18.54
CA ASP A 21 41.35 -67.06 18.65
C ASP A 21 42.51 -66.33 19.35
N THR A 22 42.27 -65.23 20.06
CA THR A 22 43.32 -64.53 20.85
C THR A 22 43.27 -64.89 22.35
N MET A 23 42.77 -66.08 22.69
CA MET A 23 42.51 -66.47 24.08
C MET A 23 42.98 -67.89 24.44
N LEU A 24 43.89 -68.50 23.67
CA LEU A 24 44.46 -69.80 24.02
C LEU A 24 45.89 -69.95 23.50
N GLY A 25 46.85 -69.68 24.38
CA GLY A 25 48.21 -70.20 24.24
C GLY A 25 49.29 -69.20 24.62
N PHE A 26 49.75 -69.24 25.88
CA PHE A 26 51.19 -69.39 26.14
C PHE A 26 51.43 -69.89 27.58
N ARG A 27 51.55 -71.22 27.64
CA ARG A 27 52.47 -72.04 28.46
C ARG A 27 52.89 -71.56 29.85
N SER A 28 52.53 -72.41 30.82
CA SER A 28 53.24 -72.65 32.09
C SER A 28 54.76 -72.69 31.90
N ARG A 29 55.46 -71.71 32.49
CA ARG A 29 56.83 -71.85 32.97
C ARG A 29 56.76 -71.85 34.49
N LYS A 30 56.86 -73.04 35.09
CA LYS A 30 57.32 -73.18 36.48
C LYS A 30 58.79 -72.80 36.50
N THR A 31 59.08 -71.56 36.86
CA THR A 31 60.41 -71.17 37.36
C THR A 31 60.28 -70.97 38.85
N ASP A 32 60.98 -71.87 39.54
CA ASP A 32 61.20 -71.92 40.97
C ASP A 32 61.92 -70.62 41.41
N HIS A 33 61.16 -69.68 41.96
CA HIS A 33 61.70 -68.55 42.70
C HIS A 33 60.95 -68.47 44.02
N GLN A 34 61.70 -68.70 45.09
CA GLN A 34 61.33 -68.58 46.49
C GLN A 34 60.34 -67.43 46.72
N GLU A 35 59.15 -67.79 47.20
CA GLU A 35 58.26 -66.88 47.89
C GLU A 35 58.98 -66.30 49.10
N VAL A 36 59.63 -65.15 48.92
CA VAL A 36 59.68 -64.17 50.00
C VAL A 36 58.31 -63.52 49.99
N SER A 37 57.34 -64.18 50.63
CA SER A 37 56.04 -63.59 50.91
C SER A 37 56.31 -62.38 51.82
N PRO A 38 56.10 -61.13 51.35
CA PRO A 38 56.08 -60.02 52.29
C PRO A 38 54.88 -60.31 53.18
N THR A 39 55.08 -60.35 54.49
CA THR A 39 53.96 -60.30 55.43
C THR A 39 53.18 -59.03 55.15
N PHE A 40 52.17 -59.12 54.28
CA PHE A 40 51.13 -58.11 54.18
C PHE A 40 50.40 -58.16 55.51
N ASP A 41 50.59 -57.12 56.30
CA ASP A 41 49.72 -56.81 57.43
C ASP A 41 48.28 -56.80 56.89
N ASN A 42 47.49 -57.82 57.24
CA ASN A 42 46.16 -58.06 56.66
C ASN A 42 45.23 -56.85 56.89
N ALA A 43 45.43 -56.16 58.01
CA ALA A 43 44.72 -54.91 58.34
C ALA A 43 45.06 -53.77 57.36
N ALA A 44 46.28 -53.71 56.84
CA ALA A 44 46.67 -52.71 55.85
C ALA A 44 46.10 -53.00 54.46
N LEU A 45 45.84 -54.27 54.13
CA LEU A 45 45.18 -54.65 52.88
C LEU A 45 43.67 -54.37 52.92
N GLU A 46 43.00 -54.67 54.03
CA GLU A 46 41.60 -54.34 54.26
C GLU A 46 41.38 -52.82 54.22
N ALA A 47 42.19 -52.04 54.94
CA ALA A 47 42.14 -50.58 54.90
C ALA A 47 42.38 -50.01 53.48
N PHE A 48 43.15 -50.73 52.63
CA PHE A 48 43.34 -50.34 51.23
C PHE A 48 42.09 -50.56 50.40
N GLN A 49 41.48 -51.73 50.54
CA GLN A 49 40.25 -52.07 49.84
C GLN A 49 39.10 -51.13 50.22
N ASP A 50 39.01 -50.77 51.50
CA ASP A 50 38.01 -49.82 52.00
C ASP A 50 38.25 -48.41 51.44
N ALA A 51 39.50 -47.93 51.42
CA ALA A 51 39.83 -46.62 50.84
C ALA A 51 39.57 -46.58 49.32
N LEU A 52 39.88 -47.67 48.61
CA LEU A 52 39.57 -47.80 47.19
C LEU A 52 38.07 -47.82 46.94
N ALA A 53 37.31 -48.60 47.72
CA ALA A 53 35.86 -48.65 47.64
C ALA A 53 35.25 -47.27 47.92
N GLN A 54 35.69 -46.58 48.98
CA GLN A 54 35.24 -45.24 49.31
C GLN A 54 35.54 -44.22 48.19
N CYS A 55 36.71 -44.33 47.54
CA CYS A 55 37.05 -43.46 46.41
C CYS A 55 36.14 -43.71 45.20
N LEU A 56 35.86 -44.98 44.90
CA LEU A 56 34.94 -45.36 43.82
C LEU A 56 33.49 -44.96 44.13
N ASP A 57 33.05 -45.09 45.39
CA ASP A 57 31.74 -44.62 45.86
C ASP A 57 31.64 -43.10 45.80
N ASP A 58 32.70 -42.37 46.20
CA ASP A 58 32.78 -40.92 46.06
C ASP A 58 32.64 -40.50 44.58
N TRP A 59 33.30 -41.20 43.65
CA TRP A 59 33.13 -40.94 42.21
C TRP A 59 31.75 -41.31 41.69
N ALA A 60 31.18 -42.43 42.14
CA ALA A 60 29.83 -42.86 41.80
C ALA A 60 28.76 -41.87 42.31
N GLU A 61 29.03 -41.22 43.44
CA GLU A 61 28.23 -40.14 44.02
C GLU A 61 28.54 -38.75 43.44
N GLY A 62 29.47 -38.65 42.47
CA GLY A 62 29.76 -37.41 41.74
C GLY A 62 30.80 -36.49 42.39
N ARG A 63 31.47 -36.93 43.46
CA ARG A 63 32.63 -36.24 44.08
C ARG A 63 33.92 -36.56 43.32
N LEU A 64 33.96 -36.16 42.05
CA LEU A 64 35.07 -36.46 41.13
C LEU A 64 36.36 -35.68 41.46
N ASN A 65 36.30 -34.70 42.35
CA ASN A 65 37.46 -33.96 42.83
C ASN A 65 38.18 -34.64 44.00
N ARG A 66 37.65 -35.75 44.54
CA ARG A 66 38.28 -36.52 45.60
C ARG A 66 39.12 -37.63 45.03
N ASP A 67 40.35 -37.74 45.52
CA ASP A 67 41.29 -38.80 45.14
C ASP A 67 41.61 -39.72 46.32
N LEU A 68 42.30 -40.85 46.09
CA LEU A 68 42.86 -41.65 47.19
C LEU A 68 43.83 -40.84 48.05
N ALA A 69 44.36 -39.76 47.48
CA ALA A 69 45.18 -38.80 48.20
C ALA A 69 44.39 -38.05 49.30
N ASP A 70 43.08 -37.92 49.18
CA ASP A 70 42.26 -37.18 50.14
C ASP A 70 41.68 -38.07 51.23
N ILE A 71 41.89 -39.39 51.11
CA ILE A 71 41.51 -40.38 52.11
C ILE A 71 42.66 -40.50 53.13
N ASP A 72 42.33 -40.33 54.42
CA ASP A 72 43.29 -40.26 55.53
C ASP A 72 43.96 -41.62 55.80
N ALA A 73 44.90 -41.99 54.94
CA ALA A 73 45.59 -43.27 54.97
C ALA A 73 47.09 -43.09 54.63
N ALA A 74 47.79 -42.25 55.40
CA ALA A 74 49.22 -41.97 55.21
C ALA A 74 50.10 -43.25 55.22
N ALA A 75 49.74 -44.25 56.02
CA ALA A 75 50.43 -45.54 56.09
C ALA A 75 50.21 -46.43 54.85
N LEU A 76 49.11 -46.21 54.13
CA LEU A 76 48.66 -46.98 52.97
C LEU A 76 49.31 -46.47 51.68
N ARG A 77 49.44 -45.14 51.55
CA ARG A 77 50.14 -44.44 50.46
C ARG A 77 51.55 -44.95 50.24
N ALA A 78 52.29 -45.25 51.31
CA ALA A 78 53.67 -45.73 51.23
C ALA A 78 53.79 -47.16 50.67
N LYS A 79 52.70 -47.94 50.68
CA LYS A 79 52.66 -49.34 50.20
C LYS A 79 52.00 -49.50 48.84
N LEU A 80 51.45 -48.42 48.29
CA LEU A 80 50.77 -48.42 46.99
C LEU A 80 51.77 -48.44 45.83
N LYS A 81 51.48 -49.25 44.81
CA LYS A 81 52.21 -49.17 43.54
C LYS A 81 51.89 -47.82 42.88
N PRO A 82 52.90 -47.03 42.50
CA PRO A 82 52.68 -45.74 41.81
C PRO A 82 51.81 -45.86 40.56
N GLN A 83 51.85 -47.00 39.86
CA GLN A 83 51.03 -47.23 38.67
C GLN A 83 49.52 -47.24 38.95
N LEU A 84 49.08 -47.71 40.13
CA LEU A 84 47.66 -47.78 40.48
C LEU A 84 47.11 -46.41 40.85
N VAL A 85 47.88 -45.65 41.65
CA VAL A 85 47.56 -44.26 42.00
C VAL A 85 47.47 -43.40 40.73
N GLU A 86 48.45 -43.53 39.82
CA GLU A 86 48.41 -42.84 38.52
C GLU A 86 47.21 -43.26 37.65
N ALA A 87 46.89 -44.56 37.58
CA ALA A 87 45.73 -45.03 36.82
C ALA A 87 44.40 -44.48 37.38
N MET A 88 44.29 -44.37 38.71
CA MET A 88 43.12 -43.81 39.39
C MET A 88 43.02 -42.30 39.20
N HIS A 89 44.12 -41.55 39.35
CA HIS A 89 44.18 -40.12 38.98
C HIS A 89 43.75 -39.90 37.53
N ARG A 90 44.27 -40.71 36.58
CA ARG A 90 43.90 -40.63 35.16
C ARG A 90 42.40 -40.93 34.93
N LEU A 91 41.82 -41.89 35.64
CA LEU A 91 40.40 -42.21 35.54
C LEU A 91 39.53 -41.09 36.11
N SER A 92 39.86 -40.58 37.30
CA SER A 92 39.18 -39.44 37.92
C SER A 92 39.19 -38.21 37.00
N ASN A 93 40.37 -37.85 36.50
CA ASN A 93 40.52 -36.74 35.55
C ASN A 93 39.75 -36.96 34.25
N ALA A 94 39.71 -38.18 33.72
CA ALA A 94 38.92 -38.49 32.53
C ALA A 94 37.41 -38.38 32.79
N LEU A 95 36.92 -38.83 33.95
CA LEU A 95 35.52 -38.68 34.36
C LEU A 95 35.15 -37.22 34.58
N ALA A 96 35.97 -36.45 35.30
CA ALA A 96 35.77 -35.03 35.56
C ALA A 96 35.83 -34.20 34.26
N SER A 97 36.76 -34.51 33.35
CA SER A 97 36.86 -33.88 32.03
C SER A 97 35.64 -34.20 31.18
N ARG A 98 35.18 -35.45 31.17
CA ARG A 98 33.98 -35.84 30.43
C ARG A 98 32.72 -35.17 30.97
N ALA A 99 32.54 -35.18 32.29
CA ALA A 99 31.43 -34.49 32.95
C ALA A 99 31.46 -32.99 32.69
N SER A 100 32.65 -32.37 32.65
CA SER A 100 32.80 -30.97 32.26
C SER A 100 32.36 -30.69 30.82
N GLN A 101 32.79 -31.53 29.87
CA GLN A 101 32.38 -31.41 28.46
C GLN A 101 30.88 -31.64 28.26
N ASP A 102 30.30 -32.60 28.98
CA ASP A 102 28.86 -32.85 28.95
C ASP A 102 28.10 -31.65 29.54
N LEU A 103 28.59 -31.02 30.61
CA LEU A 103 28.00 -29.80 31.18
C LEU A 103 28.01 -28.64 30.18
N ASP A 104 29.15 -28.40 29.53
CA ASP A 104 29.26 -27.36 28.51
C ASP A 104 28.26 -27.63 27.36
N SER A 105 28.21 -28.87 26.87
CA SER A 105 27.29 -29.28 25.80
C SER A 105 25.81 -29.15 26.19
N ILE A 106 25.46 -29.47 27.43
CA ILE A 106 24.09 -29.34 27.96
C ILE A 106 23.70 -27.87 28.12
N VAL A 107 24.61 -27.03 28.61
CA VAL A 107 24.40 -25.58 28.73
C VAL A 107 24.20 -24.95 27.35
N ASP A 108 25.05 -25.29 26.37
CA ASP A 108 24.91 -24.81 25.00
C ASP A 108 23.59 -25.26 24.36
N LEU A 109 23.20 -26.52 24.56
CA LEU A 109 21.91 -27.03 24.10
C LEU A 109 20.73 -26.30 24.76
N CYS A 110 20.84 -25.98 26.06
CA CYS A 110 19.84 -25.20 26.79
C CYS A 110 19.68 -23.80 26.23
N ILE A 111 20.80 -23.10 26.01
CA ILE A 111 20.82 -21.75 25.44
C ILE A 111 20.18 -21.78 24.06
N ASN A 112 20.64 -22.63 23.16
CA ASN A 112 20.15 -22.72 21.78
C ASN A 112 18.66 -23.10 21.70
N SER A 113 18.20 -24.05 22.52
CA SER A 113 16.79 -24.47 22.56
C SER A 113 15.87 -23.34 23.07
N ASN A 114 16.27 -22.63 24.12
CA ASN A 114 15.48 -21.51 24.63
C ASN A 114 15.49 -20.30 23.67
N GLU A 115 16.60 -20.00 22.99
CA GLU A 115 16.63 -18.97 21.93
C GLU A 115 15.71 -19.34 20.76
N ALA A 116 15.64 -20.61 20.37
CA ALA A 116 14.71 -21.10 19.36
C ALA A 116 13.24 -20.95 19.83
N SER A 117 12.93 -21.28 21.08
CA SER A 117 11.61 -21.03 21.70
C SER A 117 11.21 -19.56 21.66
N ILE A 118 12.15 -18.66 21.97
CA ILE A 118 11.94 -17.20 21.95
C ILE A 118 11.62 -16.72 20.53
N SER A 119 12.41 -17.13 19.55
CA SER A 119 12.18 -16.81 18.14
C SER A 119 10.82 -17.32 17.65
N ALA A 120 10.44 -18.54 18.05
CA ALA A 120 9.13 -19.10 17.73
C ALA A 120 7.97 -18.25 18.31
N ALA A 121 8.07 -17.82 19.58
CA ALA A 121 7.05 -16.97 20.19
C ALA A 121 6.86 -15.64 19.43
N ARG A 122 7.95 -15.01 18.96
CA ARG A 122 7.89 -13.79 18.16
C ARG A 122 7.23 -14.01 16.78
N LEU A 123 7.57 -15.12 16.13
CA LEU A 123 7.00 -15.47 14.81
C LEU A 123 5.48 -15.69 14.88
N ILE A 124 4.96 -16.22 15.99
CA ILE A 124 3.50 -16.32 16.22
C ILE A 124 2.87 -14.92 16.27
N GLY A 125 3.44 -14.00 17.06
CA GLY A 125 2.96 -12.62 17.15
C GLY A 125 2.98 -11.91 15.79
N ALA A 126 4.06 -12.08 15.03
CA ALA A 126 4.19 -11.53 13.68
C ALA A 126 3.14 -12.09 12.71
N SER A 127 2.88 -13.41 12.77
CA SER A 127 1.87 -14.08 11.93
C SER A 127 0.45 -13.60 12.25
N ASN A 128 0.11 -13.47 13.54
CA ASN A 128 -1.18 -12.92 13.96
C ASN A 128 -1.37 -11.47 13.47
N ASN A 129 -0.35 -10.62 13.63
CA ASN A 129 -0.40 -9.24 13.14
C ASN A 129 -0.54 -9.18 11.61
N GLN A 130 0.12 -10.09 10.89
CA GLN A 130 -0.03 -10.21 9.44
C GLN A 130 -1.47 -10.56 9.06
N SER A 131 -2.12 -11.49 9.78
CA SER A 131 -3.52 -11.85 9.56
C SER A 131 -4.48 -10.67 9.79
N GLU A 132 -4.28 -9.89 10.87
CA GLU A 132 -5.08 -8.68 11.14
C GLU A 132 -4.93 -7.62 10.06
N ARG A 133 -3.70 -7.42 9.55
CA ARG A 133 -3.43 -6.52 8.43
C ARG A 133 -4.13 -6.99 7.15
N CYS A 134 -4.17 -8.29 6.89
CA CYS A 134 -4.90 -8.85 5.75
C CYS A 134 -6.40 -8.58 5.85
N GLN A 135 -7.00 -8.70 7.05
CA GLN A 135 -8.41 -8.38 7.24
C GLN A 135 -8.72 -6.90 6.93
N SER A 136 -7.83 -5.99 7.33
CA SER A 136 -7.96 -4.56 7.02
C SER A 136 -7.82 -4.28 5.52
N LEU A 137 -6.86 -4.94 4.86
CA LEU A 137 -6.68 -4.86 3.41
C LEU A 137 -7.90 -5.42 2.65
N ALA A 138 -8.49 -6.51 3.11
CA ALA A 138 -9.69 -7.10 2.50
C ALA A 138 -10.86 -6.11 2.51
N SER A 139 -11.11 -5.46 3.64
CA SER A 139 -12.14 -4.42 3.76
C SER A 139 -11.87 -3.24 2.81
N ALA A 140 -10.62 -2.79 2.71
CA ALA A 140 -10.24 -1.73 1.77
C ALA A 140 -10.44 -2.15 0.30
N SER A 141 -10.16 -3.41 -0.02
CA SER A 141 -10.38 -3.98 -1.36
C SER A 141 -11.87 -4.01 -1.75
N VAL A 142 -12.75 -4.39 -0.82
CA VAL A 142 -14.21 -4.35 -1.04
C VAL A 142 -14.69 -2.91 -1.27
N GLN A 143 -14.18 -1.95 -0.49
CA GLN A 143 -14.52 -0.54 -0.68
C GLN A 143 -14.00 0.01 -2.03
N MET A 144 -12.85 -0.47 -2.50
CA MET A 144 -12.32 -0.14 -3.83
C MET A 144 -13.25 -0.65 -4.93
N GLN A 145 -13.71 -1.91 -4.85
CA GLN A 145 -14.67 -2.46 -5.83
C GLN A 145 -15.97 -1.63 -5.89
N ALA A 146 -16.52 -1.23 -4.73
CA ALA A 146 -17.71 -0.39 -4.69
C ALA A 146 -17.48 1.00 -5.33
N SER A 147 -16.29 1.56 -5.11
CA SER A 147 -15.91 2.85 -5.72
C SER A 147 -15.78 2.73 -7.24
N VAL A 148 -15.14 1.67 -7.74
CA VAL A 148 -15.02 1.38 -9.18
C VAL A 148 -16.40 1.23 -9.83
N GLN A 149 -17.32 0.50 -9.20
CA GLN A 149 -18.71 0.36 -9.69
C GLN A 149 -19.44 1.71 -9.75
N THR A 150 -19.27 2.56 -8.73
CA THR A 150 -19.88 3.89 -8.68
C THR A 150 -19.34 4.80 -9.79
N ILE A 151 -18.02 4.78 -10.01
CA ILE A 151 -17.40 5.55 -11.11
C ILE A 151 -17.90 5.02 -12.46
N SER A 152 -18.00 3.71 -12.63
CA SER A 152 -18.51 3.10 -13.87
C SER A 152 -19.94 3.53 -14.21
N ALA A 153 -20.84 3.51 -13.21
CA ALA A 153 -22.21 3.99 -13.38
C ALA A 153 -22.25 5.48 -13.74
N THR A 154 -21.41 6.30 -13.09
CA THR A 154 -21.32 7.74 -13.35
C THR A 154 -20.76 8.04 -14.74
N SER A 155 -19.74 7.32 -15.17
CA SER A 155 -19.16 7.43 -16.51
C SER A 155 -20.14 7.04 -17.61
N THR A 156 -20.94 6.00 -17.37
CA THR A 156 -22.00 5.58 -18.30
C THR A 156 -23.07 6.67 -18.43
N ALA A 157 -23.53 7.22 -17.31
CA ALA A 157 -24.51 8.32 -17.32
C ALA A 157 -23.97 9.57 -18.04
N ALA A 158 -22.69 9.90 -17.85
CA ALA A 158 -22.04 11.01 -18.55
C ALA A 158 -21.91 10.76 -20.07
N ALA A 159 -21.69 9.51 -20.49
CA ALA A 159 -21.67 9.14 -21.91
C ALA A 159 -23.07 9.27 -22.54
N ASP A 160 -24.12 8.84 -21.83
CA ASP A 160 -25.51 8.98 -22.27
C ASP A 160 -25.92 10.46 -22.41
N GLU A 161 -25.53 11.30 -21.45
CA GLU A 161 -25.78 12.75 -21.50
C GLU A 161 -25.04 13.41 -22.67
N ALA A 162 -23.79 12.99 -22.94
CA ALA A 162 -23.05 13.45 -24.11
C ALA A 162 -23.73 13.00 -25.42
N ALA A 163 -24.29 11.78 -25.48
CA ALA A 163 -25.04 11.31 -26.64
C ALA A 163 -26.36 12.09 -26.84
N ALA A 164 -27.06 12.44 -25.75
CA ALA A 164 -28.24 13.30 -25.80
C ALA A 164 -27.89 14.73 -26.30
N THR A 165 -26.82 15.31 -25.76
CA THR A 165 -26.33 16.64 -26.17
C THR A 165 -25.94 16.64 -27.65
N ARG A 166 -25.32 15.57 -28.15
CA ARG A 166 -24.96 15.43 -29.57
C ARG A 166 -26.18 15.48 -30.48
N ARG A 167 -27.27 14.79 -30.12
CA ARG A 167 -28.54 14.85 -30.87
C ARG A 167 -29.11 16.27 -30.89
N ALA A 168 -29.09 16.98 -29.75
CA ALA A 168 -29.54 18.38 -29.68
C ALA A 168 -28.67 19.31 -30.56
N VAL A 169 -27.37 19.07 -30.65
CA VAL A 169 -26.45 19.78 -31.56
C VAL A 169 -26.84 19.54 -33.02
N GLU A 170 -27.10 18.30 -33.42
CA GLU A 170 -27.52 17.94 -34.80
C GLU A 170 -28.85 18.60 -35.18
N GLU A 171 -29.82 18.61 -34.27
CA GLU A 171 -31.09 19.33 -34.43
C GLU A 171 -30.86 20.85 -34.57
N SER A 172 -29.97 21.42 -33.76
CA SER A 172 -29.63 22.85 -33.81
C SER A 172 -28.94 23.23 -35.12
N VAL A 173 -28.03 22.41 -35.64
CA VAL A 173 -27.41 22.62 -36.96
C VAL A 173 -28.47 22.66 -38.05
N THR A 174 -29.45 21.76 -37.99
CA THR A 174 -30.56 21.72 -38.95
C THR A 174 -31.43 22.97 -38.86
N ALA A 175 -31.77 23.40 -37.65
CA ALA A 175 -32.55 24.63 -37.43
C ALA A 175 -31.82 25.88 -37.95
N VAL A 176 -30.51 26.01 -37.67
CA VAL A 176 -29.69 27.14 -38.16
C VAL A 176 -29.66 27.18 -39.68
N ARG A 177 -29.48 26.02 -40.34
CA ARG A 177 -29.50 25.92 -41.81
C ARG A 177 -30.86 26.37 -42.37
N GLY A 178 -31.97 25.97 -41.75
CA GLY A 178 -33.32 26.39 -42.14
C GLY A 178 -33.55 27.90 -42.00
N THR A 179 -33.07 28.50 -40.91
CA THR A 179 -33.15 29.95 -40.69
C THR A 179 -32.32 30.72 -41.71
N LEU A 180 -31.09 30.28 -42.03
CA LEU A 180 -30.27 30.90 -43.07
C LEU A 180 -30.93 30.83 -44.46
N GLN A 181 -31.59 29.72 -44.80
CA GLN A 181 -32.37 29.61 -46.03
C GLN A 181 -33.55 30.60 -46.05
N THR A 182 -34.26 30.73 -44.94
CA THR A 182 -35.37 31.68 -44.79
C THR A 182 -34.90 33.12 -44.94
N MET A 183 -33.78 33.49 -44.29
CA MET A 183 -33.19 34.83 -44.40
C MET A 183 -32.75 35.16 -45.83
N ASN A 184 -32.17 34.20 -46.55
CA ASN A 184 -31.87 34.38 -47.98
C ASN A 184 -33.14 34.64 -48.81
N GLY A 185 -34.24 33.94 -48.51
CA GLY A 185 -35.54 34.17 -49.14
C GLY A 185 -36.10 35.57 -48.87
N ILE A 186 -35.97 36.07 -47.64
CA ILE A 186 -36.35 37.43 -47.26
C ILE A 186 -35.47 38.45 -47.99
N ALA A 187 -34.15 38.26 -48.02
CA ALA A 187 -33.21 39.13 -48.73
C ALA A 187 -33.56 39.26 -50.22
N SER A 188 -33.96 38.15 -50.86
CA SER A 188 -34.43 38.17 -52.25
C SER A 188 -35.73 38.98 -52.40
N SER A 189 -36.73 38.71 -51.55
CA SER A 189 -38.02 39.43 -51.58
C SER A 189 -37.86 40.94 -51.36
N VAL A 190 -36.97 41.35 -50.47
CA VAL A 190 -36.64 42.77 -50.22
C VAL A 190 -36.00 43.40 -51.47
N ARG A 191 -35.03 42.72 -52.10
CA ARG A 191 -34.41 43.19 -53.36
C ARG A 191 -35.43 43.34 -54.49
N ASP A 192 -36.29 42.35 -54.67
CA ASP A 192 -37.32 42.35 -55.71
C ASP A 192 -38.35 43.48 -55.47
N THR A 193 -38.74 43.70 -54.21
CA THR A 193 -39.65 44.79 -53.83
C THR A 193 -39.03 46.15 -54.08
N SER A 194 -37.77 46.36 -53.68
CA SER A 194 -37.03 47.60 -53.96
C SER A 194 -36.95 47.89 -55.46
N SER A 195 -36.71 46.88 -56.29
CA SER A 195 -36.69 47.05 -57.75
C SER A 195 -38.03 47.52 -58.30
N LYS A 196 -39.13 46.87 -57.89
CA LYS A 196 -40.48 47.25 -58.35
C LYS A 196 -40.89 48.65 -57.92
N ILE A 197 -40.47 49.08 -56.72
CA ILE A 197 -40.72 50.45 -56.24
C ILE A 197 -39.88 51.47 -57.01
N ALA A 198 -38.64 51.13 -57.38
CA ALA A 198 -37.82 51.97 -58.25
C ALA A 198 -38.46 52.15 -59.63
N ASP A 199 -38.99 51.08 -60.23
CA ASP A 199 -39.73 51.15 -61.50
C ASP A 199 -40.97 52.05 -61.39
N LEU A 200 -41.73 51.93 -60.29
CA LEU A 200 -42.91 52.75 -60.03
C LEU A 200 -42.55 54.22 -59.78
N SER A 201 -41.41 54.49 -59.13
CA SER A 201 -40.89 55.85 -58.96
C SER A 201 -40.52 56.47 -60.30
N ALA A 202 -39.89 55.70 -61.21
CA ALA A 202 -39.56 56.15 -62.55
C ALA A 202 -40.81 56.44 -63.39
N ALA A 203 -41.80 55.54 -63.39
CA ALA A 203 -43.08 55.76 -64.05
C ALA A 203 -43.82 57.00 -63.51
N SER A 204 -43.78 57.21 -62.18
CA SER A 204 -44.39 58.40 -61.55
C SER A 204 -43.69 59.70 -61.96
N ALA A 205 -42.36 59.67 -62.14
CA ALA A 205 -41.60 60.82 -62.66
C ALA A 205 -41.97 61.13 -64.13
N GLU A 206 -42.17 60.11 -64.95
CA GLU A 206 -42.63 60.27 -66.33
C GLU A 206 -44.03 60.90 -66.39
N ILE A 207 -44.97 60.42 -65.57
CA ILE A 207 -46.30 61.04 -65.43
C ILE A 207 -46.18 62.50 -65.00
N GLY A 208 -45.30 62.81 -64.03
CA GLY A 208 -45.04 64.18 -63.61
C GLY A 208 -44.58 65.09 -64.76
N SER A 209 -43.73 64.59 -65.66
CA SER A 209 -43.28 65.30 -66.86
C SER A 209 -44.43 65.56 -67.85
N ILE A 210 -45.30 64.56 -68.07
CA ILE A 210 -46.49 64.69 -68.92
C ILE A 210 -47.44 65.74 -68.34
N VAL A 211 -47.72 65.69 -67.02
CA VAL A 211 -48.58 66.66 -66.33
C VAL A 211 -48.02 68.08 -66.44
N GLY A 212 -46.71 68.26 -66.30
CA GLY A 212 -46.05 69.56 -66.53
C GLY A 212 -46.21 70.07 -67.96
N THR A 213 -46.20 69.17 -68.95
CA THR A 213 -46.46 69.53 -70.36
C THR A 213 -47.92 69.95 -70.57
N ILE A 214 -48.88 69.22 -69.98
CA ILE A 214 -50.31 69.57 -70.05
C ILE A 214 -50.55 70.93 -69.40
N ASP A 215 -49.91 71.20 -68.25
CA ASP A 215 -50.01 72.50 -67.57
C ASP A 215 -49.49 73.66 -68.44
N ALA A 216 -48.36 73.45 -69.13
CA ALA A 216 -47.84 74.42 -70.09
C ALA A 216 -48.80 74.67 -71.27
N ILE A 217 -49.41 73.60 -71.81
CA ILE A 217 -50.42 73.70 -72.87
C ILE A 217 -51.67 74.43 -72.38
N ALA A 218 -52.14 74.13 -71.17
CA ALA A 218 -53.30 74.79 -70.56
C ALA A 218 -53.04 76.30 -70.37
N ASN A 219 -51.86 76.68 -69.87
CA ASN A 219 -51.45 78.07 -69.74
C ASN A 219 -51.34 78.79 -71.09
N GLN A 220 -50.79 78.12 -72.11
CA GLN A 220 -50.75 78.67 -73.47
C GLN A 220 -52.15 78.84 -74.06
N THR A 221 -53.04 77.88 -73.83
CA THR A 221 -54.44 77.91 -74.27
C THR A 221 -55.21 79.03 -73.56
N ASN A 222 -54.96 79.25 -72.27
CA ASN A 222 -55.52 80.36 -71.50
C ASN A 222 -55.08 81.73 -72.06
N LEU A 223 -53.80 81.87 -72.42
CA LEU A 223 -53.28 83.08 -73.07
C LEU A 223 -53.87 83.30 -74.48
N LEU A 224 -53.99 82.24 -75.28
CA LEU A 224 -54.63 82.29 -76.59
C LEU A 224 -56.11 82.69 -76.48
N ALA A 225 -56.84 82.09 -75.53
CA ALA A 225 -58.24 82.39 -75.27
C ALA A 225 -58.43 83.83 -74.74
N LEU A 226 -57.51 84.33 -73.91
CA LEU A 226 -57.48 85.72 -73.46
C LEU A 226 -57.29 86.69 -74.64
N ASN A 227 -56.30 86.42 -75.50
CA ASN A 227 -56.06 87.23 -76.71
C ASN A 227 -57.27 87.20 -77.65
N ALA A 228 -57.90 86.03 -77.84
CA ALA A 228 -59.12 85.90 -78.62
C ALA A 228 -60.30 86.66 -78.00
N THR A 229 -60.42 86.67 -76.67
CA THR A 229 -61.45 87.46 -75.95
C THR A 229 -61.25 88.96 -76.16
N ILE A 230 -59.99 89.43 -76.13
CA ILE A 230 -59.63 90.84 -76.38
C ILE A 230 -59.98 91.23 -77.82
N GLU A 231 -59.61 90.42 -78.81
CA GLU A 231 -59.88 90.73 -80.22
C GLU A 231 -61.38 90.63 -80.56
N ALA A 232 -62.11 89.71 -79.92
CA ALA A 232 -63.56 89.63 -80.00
C ALA A 232 -64.26 90.86 -79.40
N ALA A 233 -63.74 91.41 -78.29
CA ALA A 233 -64.22 92.67 -77.73
C ALA A 233 -63.91 93.87 -78.65
N ARG A 234 -62.76 93.84 -79.34
CA ARG A 234 -62.34 94.88 -80.31
C ARG A 234 -63.20 94.91 -81.57
N ALA A 235 -63.76 93.77 -81.99
CA ALA A 235 -64.66 93.65 -83.13
C ALA A 235 -66.12 94.13 -82.85
N GLY A 236 -66.44 94.58 -81.63
CA GLY A 236 -67.74 95.17 -81.29
C GLY A 236 -68.92 94.19 -81.41
N GLU A 237 -70.04 94.63 -82.00
CA GLU A 237 -71.26 93.82 -82.15
C GLU A 237 -71.05 92.52 -82.95
N PHE A 238 -70.12 92.50 -83.92
CA PHE A 238 -69.83 91.33 -84.75
C PHE A 238 -68.99 90.24 -84.04
N GLY A 239 -68.36 90.57 -82.91
CA GLY A 239 -67.49 89.67 -82.14
C GLY A 239 -68.17 88.91 -80.99
N LYS A 240 -69.45 89.20 -80.68
CA LYS A 240 -70.14 88.66 -79.50
C LYS A 240 -70.16 87.12 -79.42
N GLY A 241 -70.40 86.43 -80.53
CA GLY A 241 -70.38 84.96 -80.56
C GLY A 241 -69.00 84.36 -80.30
N PHE A 242 -67.95 84.98 -80.85
CA PHE A 242 -66.56 84.58 -80.61
C PHE A 242 -66.11 84.89 -79.18
N ALA A 243 -66.59 85.98 -78.58
CA ALA A 243 -66.29 86.35 -77.19
C ALA A 243 -66.79 85.30 -76.19
N VAL A 244 -67.99 84.73 -76.41
CA VAL A 244 -68.54 83.66 -75.56
C VAL A 244 -67.70 82.39 -75.66
N VAL A 245 -67.34 81.96 -76.87
CA VAL A 245 -66.49 80.78 -77.08
C VAL A 245 -65.10 81.00 -76.47
N ALA A 246 -64.48 82.16 -76.66
CA ALA A 246 -63.18 82.49 -76.09
C ALA A 246 -63.21 82.51 -74.55
N ALA A 247 -64.28 83.02 -73.94
CA ALA A 247 -64.49 82.99 -72.49
C ALA A 247 -64.64 81.55 -71.97
N GLU A 248 -65.35 80.68 -72.69
CA GLU A 248 -65.51 79.27 -72.33
C GLU A 248 -64.19 78.48 -72.45
N VAL A 249 -63.43 78.70 -73.53
CA VAL A 249 -62.08 78.10 -73.69
C VAL A 249 -61.14 78.59 -72.58
N LYS A 250 -61.22 79.87 -72.21
CA LYS A 250 -60.46 80.42 -71.08
C LYS A 250 -60.84 79.72 -69.78
N ASN A 251 -62.12 79.57 -69.48
CA ASN A 251 -62.59 78.86 -68.29
C ASN A 251 -62.10 77.39 -68.28
N LEU A 252 -62.23 76.67 -69.40
CA LEU A 252 -61.80 75.28 -69.52
C LEU A 252 -60.28 75.14 -69.34
N SER A 253 -59.49 76.09 -69.87
CA SER A 253 -58.04 76.11 -69.67
C SER A 253 -57.65 76.37 -68.21
N GLN A 254 -58.35 77.28 -67.51
CA GLN A 254 -58.15 77.52 -66.08
C GLN A 254 -58.53 76.30 -65.23
N GLN A 255 -59.62 75.61 -65.58
CA GLN A 255 -59.98 74.34 -64.94
C GLN A 255 -58.93 73.26 -65.18
N THR A 256 -58.36 73.21 -66.39
CA THR A 256 -57.28 72.27 -66.74
C THR A 256 -56.03 72.55 -65.92
N THR A 257 -55.58 73.81 -65.82
CA THR A 257 -54.44 74.23 -64.96
C THR A 257 -54.66 73.83 -63.50
N LYS A 258 -55.86 74.07 -62.96
CA LYS A 258 -56.17 73.68 -61.58
C LYS A 258 -56.14 72.16 -61.37
N ALA A 259 -56.61 71.40 -62.36
CA ALA A 259 -56.56 69.94 -62.32
C ALA A 259 -55.12 69.41 -62.44
N THR A 260 -54.29 69.99 -63.30
CA THR A 260 -52.86 69.63 -63.42
C THR A 260 -52.07 69.95 -62.15
N GLU A 261 -52.37 71.07 -61.48
CA GLU A 261 -51.80 71.39 -60.16
C GLU A 261 -52.15 70.34 -59.09
N ASP A 262 -53.42 69.90 -58.99
CA ASP A 262 -53.81 68.86 -58.03
C ASP A 262 -53.12 67.51 -58.34
N ILE A 263 -53.06 67.13 -59.63
CA ILE A 263 -52.36 65.91 -60.06
C ILE A 263 -50.87 66.00 -59.74
N LYS A 264 -50.23 67.15 -60.01
CA LYS A 264 -48.82 67.37 -59.67
C LYS A 264 -48.57 67.17 -58.18
N GLY A 265 -49.40 67.77 -57.31
CA GLY A 265 -49.30 67.57 -55.86
C GLY A 265 -49.51 66.11 -55.42
N ARG A 266 -50.35 65.34 -56.13
CA ARG A 266 -50.50 63.89 -55.89
C ARG A 266 -49.26 63.11 -56.30
N ILE A 267 -48.65 63.43 -57.44
CA ILE A 267 -47.42 62.79 -57.93
C ILE A 267 -46.25 63.07 -56.98
N GLU A 268 -46.10 64.31 -56.51
CA GLU A 268 -45.06 64.67 -55.54
C GLU A 268 -45.20 63.88 -54.23
N ARG A 269 -46.44 63.70 -53.72
CA ARG A 269 -46.70 62.85 -52.55
C ARG A 269 -46.37 61.38 -52.82
N LEU A 270 -46.77 60.84 -53.96
CA LEU A 270 -46.45 59.46 -54.34
C LEU A 270 -44.94 59.24 -54.42
N GLN A 271 -44.19 60.16 -55.03
CA GLN A 271 -42.73 60.08 -55.10
C GLN A 271 -42.09 60.11 -53.70
N ALA A 272 -42.58 60.97 -52.81
CA ALA A 272 -42.11 61.02 -51.43
C ALA A 272 -42.38 59.71 -50.67
N GLU A 273 -43.59 59.14 -50.83
CA GLU A 273 -43.95 57.84 -50.24
C GLU A 273 -43.07 56.70 -50.79
N MET A 274 -42.83 56.65 -52.11
CA MET A 274 -41.94 55.65 -52.72
C MET A 274 -40.51 55.77 -52.18
N SER A 275 -39.99 56.99 -52.02
CA SER A 275 -38.67 57.21 -51.41
C SER A 275 -38.61 56.67 -49.99
N GLY A 276 -39.64 56.91 -49.18
CA GLY A 276 -39.74 56.36 -47.83
C GLY A 276 -39.78 54.82 -47.81
N ILE A 277 -40.47 54.20 -48.77
CA ILE A 277 -40.49 52.73 -48.92
C ILE A 277 -39.09 52.19 -49.28
N VAL A 278 -38.36 52.85 -50.19
CA VAL A 278 -36.99 52.43 -50.55
C VAL A 278 -36.06 52.50 -49.34
N GLU A 279 -36.15 53.57 -48.54
CA GLU A 279 -35.37 53.70 -47.31
C GLU A 279 -35.70 52.58 -46.30
N ALA A 280 -36.99 52.30 -46.10
CA ALA A 280 -37.44 51.20 -45.25
C ALA A 280 -36.95 49.82 -45.75
N MET A 281 -36.96 49.59 -47.06
CA MET A 281 -36.43 48.35 -47.65
C MET A 281 -34.91 48.24 -47.50
N ALA A 282 -34.17 49.34 -47.63
CA ALA A 282 -32.73 49.36 -47.35
C ALA A 282 -32.43 49.01 -45.88
N GLY A 283 -33.23 49.55 -44.95
CA GLY A 283 -33.18 49.17 -43.53
C GLY A 283 -33.49 47.68 -43.31
N GLY A 284 -34.50 47.15 -43.98
CA GLY A 284 -34.86 45.73 -43.95
C GLY A 284 -33.75 44.82 -44.48
N ALA A 285 -33.11 45.20 -45.60
CA ALA A 285 -31.99 44.47 -46.17
C ALA A 285 -30.79 44.42 -45.19
N LYS A 286 -30.47 45.56 -44.55
CA LYS A 286 -29.43 45.63 -43.52
C LYS A 286 -29.74 44.72 -42.33
N ALA A 287 -30.98 44.70 -41.85
CA ALA A 287 -31.39 43.86 -40.74
C ALA A 287 -31.25 42.36 -41.07
N VAL A 288 -31.59 41.95 -42.30
CA VAL A 288 -31.40 40.57 -42.76
C VAL A 288 -29.92 40.21 -42.86
N GLU A 289 -29.07 41.10 -43.37
CA GLU A 289 -27.62 40.89 -43.44
C GLU A 289 -26.98 40.68 -42.05
N VAL A 290 -27.39 41.50 -41.07
CA VAL A 290 -26.99 41.33 -39.66
C VAL A 290 -27.48 39.99 -39.13
N GLY A 291 -28.75 39.64 -39.36
CA GLY A 291 -29.31 38.35 -38.95
C GLY A 291 -28.56 37.15 -39.54
N MET A 292 -28.17 37.20 -40.81
CA MET A 292 -27.36 36.14 -41.43
C MET A 292 -25.97 36.00 -40.81
N THR A 293 -25.35 37.12 -40.44
CA THR A 293 -24.04 37.13 -39.76
C THR A 293 -24.14 36.49 -38.38
N GLU A 294 -25.14 36.87 -37.59
CA GLU A 294 -25.39 36.27 -36.26
C GLU A 294 -25.68 34.77 -36.34
N MET A 295 -26.47 34.34 -37.34
CA MET A 295 -26.74 32.91 -37.55
C MET A 295 -25.48 32.12 -37.95
N THR A 296 -24.55 32.75 -38.67
CA THR A 296 -23.26 32.13 -39.02
C THR A 296 -22.38 31.97 -37.78
N ASN A 297 -22.33 32.98 -36.91
CA ASN A 297 -21.61 32.90 -35.62
C ASN A 297 -22.21 31.83 -34.70
N LEU A 298 -23.55 31.71 -34.68
CA LEU A 298 -24.25 30.67 -33.95
C LEU A 298 -23.91 29.28 -34.49
N ALA A 299 -23.85 29.09 -35.81
CA ALA A 299 -23.44 27.84 -36.44
C ALA A 299 -22.05 27.39 -35.96
N GLN A 300 -21.09 28.32 -35.91
CA GLN A 300 -19.74 28.04 -35.43
C GLN A 300 -19.71 27.63 -33.95
N THR A 301 -20.53 28.28 -33.12
CA THR A 301 -20.64 27.96 -31.69
C THR A 301 -21.23 26.56 -31.47
N ILE A 302 -22.25 26.19 -32.26
CA ILE A 302 -22.86 24.85 -32.23
C ILE A 302 -21.86 23.78 -32.66
N ASP A 303 -21.07 24.04 -33.70
CA ASP A 303 -20.03 23.11 -34.16
C ASP A 303 -18.97 22.87 -33.07
N GLN A 304 -18.53 23.93 -32.39
CA GLN A 304 -17.63 23.81 -31.24
C GLN A 304 -18.25 23.02 -30.08
N ALA A 305 -19.54 23.21 -29.80
CA ALA A 305 -20.25 22.43 -28.79
C ALA A 305 -20.31 20.94 -29.17
N GLY A 306 -20.54 20.63 -30.45
CA GLY A 306 -20.47 19.28 -30.99
C GLY A 306 -19.11 18.62 -30.78
N ALA A 307 -18.02 19.32 -31.14
CA ALA A 307 -16.65 18.83 -30.97
C ALA A 307 -16.29 18.56 -29.50
N ARG A 308 -16.69 19.46 -28.59
CA ARG A 308 -16.51 19.28 -27.14
C ARG A 308 -17.28 18.06 -26.62
N THR A 309 -18.52 17.89 -27.06
CA THR A 309 -19.37 16.75 -26.68
C THR A 309 -18.78 15.42 -27.18
N ALA A 310 -18.24 15.39 -28.39
CA ALA A 310 -17.52 14.23 -28.91
C ALA A 310 -16.28 13.88 -28.07
N THR A 311 -15.56 14.89 -27.58
CA THR A 311 -14.41 14.70 -26.69
C THR A 311 -14.83 14.11 -25.35
N VAL A 312 -15.93 14.59 -24.76
CA VAL A 312 -16.47 14.02 -23.51
C VAL A 312 -16.83 12.55 -23.69
N SER A 313 -17.51 12.20 -24.78
CA SER A 313 -17.86 10.82 -25.10
C SER A 313 -16.62 9.92 -25.18
N ALA A 314 -15.58 10.35 -25.92
CA ALA A 314 -14.35 9.58 -26.03
C ALA A 314 -13.63 9.41 -24.68
N LYS A 315 -13.69 10.42 -23.81
CA LYS A 315 -13.13 10.34 -22.45
C LYS A 315 -13.89 9.37 -21.56
N MET A 316 -15.21 9.25 -21.71
CA MET A 316 -15.99 8.26 -20.95
C MET A 316 -15.70 6.83 -21.42
N ASP A 317 -15.45 6.62 -22.71
CA ASP A 317 -15.00 5.31 -23.23
C ASP A 317 -13.62 4.93 -22.67
N GLU A 318 -12.68 5.89 -22.63
CA GLU A 318 -11.35 5.69 -22.04
C GLU A 318 -11.43 5.34 -20.55
N ILE A 319 -12.24 6.07 -19.79
CA ILE A 319 -12.47 5.78 -18.36
C ILE A 319 -13.07 4.39 -18.17
N SER A 320 -14.00 3.97 -19.04
CA SER A 320 -14.60 2.63 -18.97
C SER A 320 -13.56 1.53 -19.14
N GLY A 321 -12.60 1.72 -20.05
CA GLY A 321 -11.45 0.81 -20.20
C GLY A 321 -10.57 0.75 -18.93
N ILE A 322 -10.23 1.91 -18.37
CA ILE A 322 -9.43 1.99 -17.13
C ILE A 322 -10.15 1.30 -15.96
N LEU A 323 -11.47 1.46 -15.84
CA LEU A 323 -12.25 0.82 -14.77
C LEU A 323 -12.31 -0.70 -14.92
N ALA A 324 -12.31 -1.23 -16.15
CA ALA A 324 -12.22 -2.67 -16.38
C ALA A 324 -10.87 -3.23 -15.90
N GLU A 325 -9.76 -2.54 -16.22
CA GLU A 325 -8.43 -2.90 -15.72
C GLU A 325 -8.35 -2.79 -14.19
N GLN A 326 -8.90 -1.74 -13.61
CA GLN A 326 -8.90 -1.54 -12.16
C GLN A 326 -9.74 -2.59 -11.43
N THR A 327 -10.82 -3.07 -12.04
CA THR A 327 -11.61 -4.20 -11.51
C THR A 327 -10.75 -5.46 -11.44
N ALA A 328 -10.08 -5.81 -12.55
CA ALA A 328 -9.20 -6.98 -12.60
C ALA A 328 -8.06 -6.89 -11.58
N ALA A 329 -7.40 -5.73 -11.48
CA ALA A 329 -6.34 -5.50 -10.50
C ALA A 329 -6.84 -5.61 -9.05
N THR A 330 -8.06 -5.12 -8.77
CA THR A 330 -8.65 -5.21 -7.42
C THR A 330 -9.01 -6.66 -7.07
N ASP A 331 -9.47 -7.46 -8.03
CA ASP A 331 -9.73 -8.88 -7.84
C ASP A 331 -8.44 -9.67 -7.58
N GLU A 332 -7.34 -9.36 -8.28
CA GLU A 332 -6.03 -9.95 -8.02
C GLU A 332 -5.52 -9.59 -6.61
N VAL A 333 -5.68 -8.34 -6.19
CA VAL A 333 -5.33 -7.89 -4.83
C VAL A 333 -6.16 -8.65 -3.79
N ALA A 334 -7.46 -8.79 -3.99
CA ALA A 334 -8.34 -9.54 -3.08
C ALA A 334 -7.88 -11.00 -2.93
N GLN A 335 -7.56 -11.67 -4.04
CA GLN A 335 -7.02 -13.04 -4.03
C GLN A 335 -5.67 -13.11 -3.31
N GLY A 336 -4.77 -12.16 -3.57
CA GLY A 336 -3.48 -12.07 -2.90
C GLY A 336 -3.61 -11.89 -1.39
N ILE A 337 -4.58 -11.09 -0.94
CA ILE A 337 -4.87 -10.90 0.49
C ILE A 337 -5.32 -12.22 1.13
N THR A 338 -6.22 -12.97 0.50
CA THR A 338 -6.66 -14.28 1.00
C THR A 338 -5.48 -15.25 1.11
N LEU A 339 -4.64 -15.33 0.08
CA LEU A 339 -3.45 -16.18 0.11
C LEU A 339 -2.49 -15.82 1.25
N ILE A 340 -2.25 -14.52 1.49
CA ILE A 340 -1.38 -14.07 2.58
C ILE A 340 -1.99 -14.40 3.94
N ALA A 341 -3.30 -14.25 4.12
CA ALA A 341 -3.99 -14.61 5.35
C ALA A 341 -3.90 -16.13 5.65
N ASP A 342 -4.07 -16.96 4.62
CA ASP A 342 -3.93 -18.42 4.73
C ASP A 342 -2.49 -18.81 5.09
N LEU A 343 -1.49 -18.18 4.45
CA LEU A 343 -0.08 -18.39 4.76
C LEU A 343 0.28 -17.93 6.18
N ALA A 344 -0.28 -16.80 6.65
CA ALA A 344 -0.09 -16.33 8.01
C ALA A 344 -0.64 -17.33 9.04
N THR A 345 -1.81 -17.90 8.76
CA THR A 345 -2.44 -18.94 9.60
C THR A 345 -1.61 -20.23 9.60
N ALA A 346 -1.14 -20.68 8.43
CA ALA A 346 -0.29 -21.86 8.31
C ALA A 346 1.04 -21.67 9.07
N ASN A 347 1.68 -20.51 8.92
CA ASN A 347 2.91 -20.16 9.64
C ASN A 347 2.69 -20.16 11.16
N ALA A 348 1.60 -19.58 11.65
CA ALA A 348 1.27 -19.59 13.07
C ALA A 348 1.17 -21.04 13.61
N ASN A 349 0.50 -21.93 12.87
CA ASN A 349 0.35 -23.34 13.25
C ASN A 349 1.69 -24.10 13.26
N GLU A 350 2.51 -23.94 12.23
CA GLU A 350 3.83 -24.58 12.15
C GLU A 350 4.76 -24.08 13.28
N VAL A 351 4.75 -22.78 13.55
CA VAL A 351 5.55 -22.19 14.62
C VAL A 351 5.05 -22.62 16.01
N MET A 352 3.74 -22.82 16.19
CA MET A 352 3.19 -23.43 17.41
C MET A 352 3.68 -24.86 17.62
N SER A 353 3.71 -25.68 16.57
CA SER A 353 4.26 -27.04 16.61
C SER A 353 5.77 -27.05 16.94
N LEU A 354 6.52 -26.10 16.37
CA LEU A 354 7.92 -25.89 16.70
C LEU A 354 8.09 -25.53 18.18
N ALA A 355 7.27 -24.62 18.70
CA ALA A 355 7.33 -24.21 20.10
C ALA A 355 7.01 -25.36 21.08
N ASP A 356 6.05 -26.24 20.75
CA ASP A 356 5.79 -27.47 21.52
C ASP A 356 7.02 -28.40 21.53
N THR A 357 7.63 -28.60 20.36
CA THR A 357 8.84 -29.42 20.23
C THR A 357 10.00 -28.87 21.03
N MET A 358 10.16 -27.54 21.05
CA MET A 358 11.17 -26.89 21.89
C MET A 358 10.84 -27.03 23.38
N GLY A 359 9.57 -26.87 23.79
CA GLY A 359 9.16 -27.11 25.19
C GLY A 359 9.45 -28.53 25.68
N ARG A 360 9.28 -29.54 24.81
CA ARG A 360 9.67 -30.94 25.10
C ARG A 360 11.20 -31.11 25.20
N THR A 361 11.95 -30.39 24.39
CA THR A 361 13.42 -30.40 24.41
C THR A 361 13.94 -29.73 25.67
N ASP A 362 13.45 -28.53 25.99
CA ASP A 362 13.75 -27.78 27.21
C ASP A 362 13.49 -28.63 28.46
N SER A 363 12.38 -29.39 28.49
CA SER A 363 12.06 -30.29 29.60
C SER A 363 13.08 -31.41 29.78
N LYS A 364 13.65 -31.96 28.69
CA LYS A 364 14.70 -32.99 28.76
C LYS A 364 16.04 -32.39 29.17
N VAL A 365 16.39 -31.25 28.60
CA VAL A 365 17.62 -30.51 28.94
C VAL A 365 17.60 -30.07 30.40
N GLY A 366 16.46 -29.61 30.91
CA GLY A 366 16.29 -29.27 32.32
C GLY A 366 16.54 -30.45 33.27
N LYS A 367 16.12 -31.67 32.90
CA LYS A 367 16.46 -32.88 33.66
C LYS A 367 17.97 -33.16 33.64
N MET A 368 18.59 -33.08 32.46
CA MET A 368 20.04 -33.27 32.29
C MET A 368 20.85 -32.24 33.09
N LEU A 369 20.43 -30.96 33.08
CA LEU A 369 20.99 -29.89 33.92
C LEU A 369 20.86 -30.21 35.41
N GLY A 370 19.69 -30.70 35.82
CA GLY A 370 19.45 -31.12 37.21
C GLY A 370 20.38 -32.25 37.65
N ASP A 371 20.58 -33.26 36.80
CA ASP A 371 21.44 -34.40 37.13
C ASP A 371 22.92 -34.03 37.14
N ILE A 372 23.40 -33.29 36.14
CA ILE A 372 24.80 -32.87 36.08
C ILE A 372 25.16 -31.82 37.14
N SER A 373 24.17 -31.07 37.64
CA SER A 373 24.36 -30.11 38.74
C SER A 373 24.69 -30.76 40.09
N LYS A 374 24.45 -32.07 40.23
CA LYS A 374 24.79 -32.84 41.44
C LYS A 374 26.29 -33.21 41.49
N LEU A 375 27.00 -33.14 40.38
CA LEU A 375 28.44 -33.42 40.31
C LEU A 375 29.23 -32.24 40.84
N ALA A 376 30.35 -32.48 41.53
CA ALA A 376 31.27 -31.42 41.93
C ALA A 376 32.26 -31.14 40.78
N LEU A 377 31.97 -30.12 39.97
CA LEU A 377 32.79 -29.73 38.81
C LEU A 377 33.33 -28.31 38.98
N ASP A 378 34.52 -28.07 38.44
CA ASP A 378 35.12 -26.73 38.45
C ASP A 378 34.28 -25.74 37.63
N ASN A 379 34.10 -24.54 38.18
CA ASN A 379 33.35 -23.43 37.57
C ASN A 379 31.91 -23.79 37.15
N GLN A 380 31.34 -24.83 37.74
CA GLN A 380 29.99 -25.30 37.46
C GLN A 380 28.94 -24.19 37.62
N VAL A 381 29.07 -23.32 38.64
CA VAL A 381 28.09 -22.26 38.90
C VAL A 381 28.05 -21.22 37.77
N VAL A 382 29.21 -20.86 37.20
CA VAL A 382 29.29 -19.93 36.06
C VAL A 382 28.60 -20.52 34.83
N ARG A 383 28.83 -21.80 34.54
CA ARG A 383 28.22 -22.53 33.42
C ARG A 383 26.69 -22.65 33.59
N LEU A 384 26.23 -23.06 34.78
CA LEU A 384 24.81 -23.18 35.08
C LEU A 384 24.08 -21.83 35.12
N ALA A 385 24.75 -20.75 35.53
CA ALA A 385 24.19 -19.41 35.49
C ALA A 385 23.84 -18.95 34.07
N LYS A 386 24.63 -19.32 33.06
CA LYS A 386 24.31 -19.02 31.65
C LYS A 386 22.98 -19.64 31.25
N ALA A 387 22.76 -20.92 31.57
CA ALA A 387 21.50 -21.61 31.33
C ALA A 387 20.32 -20.96 32.10
N ASP A 388 20.51 -20.66 33.39
CA ASP A 388 19.49 -20.02 34.22
C ASP A 388 19.02 -18.67 33.63
N HIS A 389 19.94 -17.87 33.08
CA HIS A 389 19.62 -16.58 32.45
C HIS A 389 18.76 -16.70 31.19
N VAL A 390 19.08 -17.66 30.30
CA VAL A 390 18.29 -17.84 29.07
C VAL A 390 16.92 -18.44 29.39
N ILE A 391 16.84 -19.38 30.34
CA ILE A 391 15.56 -19.90 30.85
C ILE A 391 14.72 -18.76 31.44
N TRP A 392 15.34 -17.85 32.20
CA TRP A 392 14.65 -16.69 32.77
C TRP A 392 14.07 -15.79 31.69
N LYS A 393 14.87 -15.43 30.68
CA LYS A 393 14.43 -14.64 29.53
C LYS A 393 13.24 -15.31 28.82
N LYS A 394 13.33 -16.62 28.57
CA LYS A 394 12.27 -17.40 27.91
C LYS A 394 10.96 -17.37 28.70
N ARG A 395 10.99 -17.41 30.03
CA ARG A 395 9.78 -17.27 30.86
C ARG A 395 9.09 -15.91 30.70
N LEU A 396 9.85 -14.82 30.58
CA LEU A 396 9.26 -13.49 30.34
C LEU A 396 8.57 -13.41 28.97
N ILE A 397 9.13 -14.09 27.97
CA ILE A 397 8.57 -14.14 26.62
C ILE A 397 7.36 -15.07 26.56
N ASP A 398 7.39 -16.23 27.23
CA ASP A 398 6.21 -17.09 27.40
C ASP A 398 5.07 -16.33 28.08
N MET A 399 5.38 -15.43 29.03
CA MET A 399 4.39 -14.54 29.63
C MET A 399 3.83 -13.55 28.60
N SER A 400 4.68 -12.90 27.82
CA SER A 400 4.21 -11.91 26.82
C SER A 400 3.31 -12.51 25.75
N VAL A 401 3.46 -13.81 25.45
CA VAL A 401 2.57 -14.55 24.53
C VAL A 401 1.46 -15.35 25.24
N GLY A 402 1.25 -15.13 26.55
CA GLY A 402 0.13 -15.70 27.31
C GLY A 402 0.27 -17.19 27.66
N ARG A 403 1.44 -17.79 27.50
CA ARG A 403 1.74 -19.19 27.85
C ARG A 403 2.09 -19.39 29.31
N LEU A 404 2.51 -18.32 29.99
CA LEU A 404 2.92 -18.35 31.39
C LEU A 404 2.39 -17.12 32.12
N GLN A 405 2.08 -17.26 33.41
CA GLN A 405 1.79 -16.13 34.27
C GLN A 405 2.94 -15.98 35.26
N LEU A 406 3.54 -14.80 35.32
CA LEU A 406 4.61 -14.47 36.25
C LEU A 406 4.15 -13.34 37.17
N ARG A 407 4.36 -13.51 38.46
CA ARG A 407 4.11 -12.46 39.45
C ARG A 407 5.44 -11.87 39.90
N ALA A 408 5.54 -10.54 39.87
CA ALA A 408 6.79 -9.81 40.09
C ALA A 408 7.41 -10.06 41.48
N ASP A 409 6.59 -10.34 42.49
CA ASP A 409 6.95 -10.68 43.86
C ASP A 409 7.48 -12.12 44.01
N GLU A 410 7.10 -13.04 43.12
CA GLU A 410 7.60 -14.42 43.09
C GLU A 410 8.94 -14.55 42.34
N LEU A 411 9.38 -13.50 41.66
CA LEU A 411 10.64 -13.48 40.93
C LEU A 411 11.82 -13.19 41.87
N SER A 412 12.86 -14.04 41.82
CA SER A 412 14.10 -13.80 42.56
C SER A 412 14.77 -12.50 42.13
N ASP A 413 15.44 -11.81 43.06
CA ASP A 413 16.34 -10.71 42.74
C ASP A 413 17.75 -11.20 42.38
N HIS A 414 18.60 -10.27 41.95
CA HIS A 414 19.98 -10.54 41.52
C HIS A 414 20.92 -10.94 42.66
N HIS A 415 20.52 -10.86 43.94
CA HIS A 415 21.31 -11.38 45.07
C HIS A 415 20.88 -12.80 45.45
N ASN A 416 19.60 -13.13 45.29
CA ASN A 416 19.01 -14.39 45.72
C ASN A 416 19.04 -15.49 44.63
N CYS A 417 19.36 -15.15 43.38
CA CYS A 417 19.55 -16.12 42.30
C CYS A 417 20.89 -16.89 42.45
N ARG A 418 21.06 -17.99 41.69
CA ARG A 418 22.29 -18.81 41.72
C ARG A 418 23.54 -17.97 41.45
N LEU A 419 23.50 -17.13 40.42
CA LEU A 419 24.61 -16.26 40.05
C LEU A 419 24.91 -15.22 41.12
N GLY A 420 23.88 -14.62 41.71
CA GLY A 420 23.99 -13.65 42.80
C GLY A 420 24.68 -14.23 44.03
N LYS A 421 24.20 -15.39 44.50
CA LYS A 421 24.79 -16.09 45.64
C LYS A 421 26.28 -16.42 45.41
N TRP A 422 26.65 -16.75 44.18
CA TRP A 422 28.05 -16.97 43.81
C TRP A 422 28.84 -15.66 43.77
N TYR A 423 28.35 -14.64 43.07
CA TYR A 423 29.03 -13.35 42.88
C TYR A 423 29.33 -12.65 44.21
N TYR A 424 28.36 -12.61 45.13
CA TYR A 424 28.52 -11.98 46.45
C TYR A 424 29.09 -12.93 47.52
N GLY A 425 29.14 -14.24 47.23
CA GLY A 425 29.65 -15.29 48.10
C GLY A 425 31.17 -15.39 48.14
N GLU A 426 31.68 -16.30 48.98
CA GLU A 426 33.13 -16.54 49.12
C GLU A 426 33.78 -17.06 47.83
N ASP A 427 33.08 -17.92 47.09
CA ASP A 427 33.58 -18.51 45.85
C ASP A 427 33.76 -17.49 44.73
N GLY A 428 32.81 -16.55 44.56
CA GLY A 428 32.91 -15.49 43.57
C GLY A 428 33.95 -14.44 43.92
N ARG A 429 34.18 -14.15 45.22
CA ARG A 429 35.21 -13.18 45.66
C ARG A 429 36.62 -13.53 45.16
N ARG A 430 36.89 -14.81 44.86
CA ARG A 430 38.15 -15.28 44.26
C ARG A 430 38.43 -14.64 42.90
N PHE A 431 37.39 -14.18 42.19
CA PHE A 431 37.46 -13.54 40.87
C PHE A 431 37.39 -12.02 40.94
N ALA A 432 37.39 -11.39 42.13
CA ALA A 432 37.25 -9.94 42.28
C ALA A 432 38.31 -9.11 41.52
N GLY A 433 39.47 -9.72 41.23
CA GLY A 433 40.53 -9.14 40.41
C GLY A 433 40.21 -9.07 38.91
N ASP A 434 39.35 -9.94 38.40
CA ASP A 434 38.99 -10.05 36.98
C ASP A 434 38.09 -8.88 36.54
N ALA A 435 38.39 -8.29 35.37
CA ALA A 435 37.59 -7.22 34.80
C ALA A 435 36.22 -7.69 34.30
N ALA A 436 36.12 -8.92 33.79
CA ALA A 436 34.87 -9.54 33.36
C ALA A 436 33.94 -9.78 34.55
N PHE A 437 34.49 -10.23 35.68
CA PHE A 437 33.75 -10.38 36.94
C PHE A 437 33.12 -9.05 37.38
N ARG A 438 33.90 -7.97 37.47
CA ARG A 438 33.38 -6.64 37.87
C ARG A 438 32.33 -6.07 36.88
N ARG A 439 32.43 -6.41 35.59
CA ARG A 439 31.48 -5.96 34.56
C ARG A 439 30.12 -6.64 34.67
N LEU A 440 30.03 -7.79 35.35
CA LEU A 440 28.83 -8.61 35.45
C LEU A 440 27.70 -7.96 36.26
N GLU A 441 28.03 -7.19 37.30
CA GLU A 441 27.06 -6.75 38.31
C GLU A 441 25.94 -5.88 37.75
N ARG A 442 26.28 -4.82 37.01
CA ARG A 442 25.31 -3.90 36.42
C ARG A 442 24.32 -4.58 35.45
N PRO A 443 24.78 -5.33 34.43
CA PRO A 443 23.85 -6.02 33.53
C PRO A 443 23.06 -7.11 34.24
N HIS A 444 23.64 -7.80 35.22
CA HIS A 444 22.92 -8.80 36.03
C HIS A 444 21.78 -8.18 36.85
N GLU A 445 22.03 -7.05 37.54
CA GLU A 445 20.99 -6.29 38.23
C GLU A 445 19.90 -5.84 37.24
N ALA A 446 20.30 -5.34 36.08
CA ALA A 446 19.37 -4.86 35.05
C ALA A 446 18.43 -5.98 34.54
N VAL A 447 18.92 -7.21 34.33
CA VAL A 447 18.08 -8.36 33.96
C VAL A 447 16.93 -8.57 34.96
N HIS A 448 17.24 -8.59 36.25
CA HIS A 448 16.24 -8.82 37.28
C HIS A 448 15.30 -7.62 37.46
N ARG A 449 15.83 -6.39 37.45
CA ARG A 449 15.03 -5.17 37.59
C ARG A 449 14.03 -5.01 36.45
N HIS A 450 14.49 -5.13 35.20
CA HIS A 450 13.65 -5.02 34.02
C HIS A 450 12.69 -6.23 33.90
N GLY A 451 13.11 -7.43 34.28
CA GLY A 451 12.23 -8.61 34.29
C GLY A 451 11.07 -8.51 35.29
N LYS A 452 11.33 -7.99 36.49
CA LYS A 452 10.29 -7.73 37.50
C LYS A 452 9.32 -6.63 37.05
N GLU A 453 9.85 -5.56 36.46
CA GLU A 453 9.00 -4.47 35.94
C GLU A 453 8.14 -4.96 34.77
N ALA A 454 8.69 -5.76 33.86
CA ALA A 454 7.93 -6.39 32.78
C ALA A 454 6.75 -7.22 33.32
N ALA A 455 6.97 -8.06 34.34
CA ALA A 455 5.91 -8.87 34.96
C ALA A 455 4.83 -8.01 35.64
N ARG A 456 5.23 -6.91 36.30
CA ARG A 456 4.31 -5.94 36.92
C ARG A 456 3.45 -5.23 35.87
N LEU A 457 4.07 -4.71 34.81
CA LEU A 457 3.40 -4.01 33.72
C LEU A 457 2.41 -4.92 33.00
N PHE A 458 2.82 -6.16 32.71
CA PHE A 458 1.98 -7.17 32.10
C PHE A 458 0.74 -7.49 32.96
N SER A 459 0.95 -7.71 34.27
CA SER A 459 -0.16 -7.96 35.22
C SER A 459 -1.13 -6.77 35.34
N SER A 460 -0.68 -5.55 35.03
CA SER A 460 -1.51 -4.34 35.03
C SER A 460 -2.19 -4.05 33.68
N GLY A 461 -2.04 -4.93 32.68
CA GLY A 461 -2.61 -4.77 31.34
C GLY A 461 -1.84 -3.82 30.41
N ARG A 462 -0.66 -3.34 30.82
CA ARG A 462 0.20 -2.42 30.03
C ARG A 462 1.18 -3.22 29.17
N ILE A 463 0.63 -3.95 28.19
CA ILE A 463 1.37 -4.97 27.41
C ILE A 463 2.54 -4.36 26.61
N ASP A 464 2.34 -3.22 25.93
CA ASP A 464 3.39 -2.60 25.12
C ASP A 464 4.60 -2.15 25.95
N GLU A 465 4.34 -1.61 27.14
CA GLU A 465 5.40 -1.19 28.06
C GLU A 465 6.12 -2.39 28.65
N ALA A 466 5.40 -3.48 28.95
CA ALA A 466 6.01 -4.74 29.38
C ALA A 466 6.95 -5.31 28.30
N LEU A 467 6.55 -5.25 27.02
CA LEU A 467 7.39 -5.69 25.89
C LEU A 467 8.67 -4.85 25.76
N ASN A 468 8.58 -3.54 26.00
CA ASN A 468 9.77 -2.67 26.02
C ASN A 468 10.74 -3.06 27.15
N GLU A 469 10.23 -3.36 28.34
CA GLU A 469 11.05 -3.84 29.46
C GLU A 469 11.69 -5.21 29.15
N ILE A 470 10.97 -6.12 28.49
CA ILE A 470 11.55 -7.39 28.01
C ILE A 470 12.71 -7.13 27.04
N GLY A 471 12.58 -6.19 26.10
CA GLY A 471 13.68 -5.82 25.21
C GLY A 471 14.94 -5.35 25.95
N LYS A 472 14.78 -4.63 27.06
CA LYS A 472 15.92 -4.22 27.92
C LYS A 472 16.55 -5.42 28.65
N VAL A 473 15.75 -6.40 29.05
CA VAL A 473 16.26 -7.67 29.62
C VAL A 473 17.15 -8.40 28.61
N GLU A 474 16.80 -8.41 27.33
CA GLU A 474 17.57 -9.11 26.31
C GLU A 474 18.97 -8.53 26.11
N ILE A 475 19.05 -7.20 26.08
CA ILE A 475 20.32 -6.47 25.97
C ILE A 475 21.18 -6.80 27.20
N ALA A 476 20.63 -6.63 28.40
CA ALA A 476 21.34 -6.90 29.65
C ALA A 476 21.74 -8.38 29.80
N SER A 477 20.89 -9.31 29.37
CA SER A 477 21.18 -10.75 29.41
C SER A 477 22.33 -11.11 28.47
N SER A 478 22.43 -10.47 27.30
CA SER A 478 23.53 -10.68 26.36
C SER A 478 24.86 -10.20 26.95
N GLU A 479 24.83 -9.05 27.64
CA GLU A 479 26.00 -8.52 28.37
C GLU A 479 26.43 -9.43 29.53
N VAL A 480 25.47 -10.03 30.25
CA VAL A 480 25.74 -11.05 31.28
C VAL A 480 26.43 -12.26 30.68
N LEU A 481 25.88 -12.84 29.61
CA LEU A 481 26.45 -14.04 28.97
C LEU A 481 27.87 -13.77 28.46
N ALA A 482 28.11 -12.64 27.79
CA ALA A 482 29.43 -12.24 27.34
C ALA A 482 30.42 -12.04 28.50
N ALA A 483 29.98 -11.46 29.62
CA ALA A 483 30.82 -11.35 30.81
C ALA A 483 31.14 -12.73 31.41
N LEU A 484 30.21 -13.67 31.43
CA LEU A 484 30.43 -15.04 31.92
C LEU A 484 31.33 -15.88 30.99
N ASP A 485 31.38 -15.59 29.69
CA ASP A 485 32.32 -16.19 28.74
C ASP A 485 33.75 -15.67 28.95
N ASP A 486 33.90 -14.39 29.29
CA ASP A 486 35.20 -13.73 29.45
C ASP A 486 35.89 -13.99 30.80
N ILE A 487 35.19 -14.53 31.80
CA ILE A 487 35.77 -14.85 33.11
C ILE A 487 36.81 -15.95 32.92
N LYS A 488 38.07 -15.63 33.23
CA LYS A 488 39.17 -16.59 33.10
C LYS A 488 39.08 -17.61 34.22
N THR A 489 38.74 -18.84 33.84
CA THR A 489 38.69 -20.03 34.69
C THR A 489 40.06 -20.61 34.97
#